data_AF-A0AAV6CEN2-F1
#
_entry.id   AF-A0AAV6CEN2-F1
#
_cell.length_a   1.000
_cell.length_b   1.000
_cell.length_c   1.000
_cell.angle_alpha   90.00
_cell.angle_beta   90.00
_cell.angle_gamma   90.00
#
_symmetry.space_group_name_H-M   'P 1'
#
loop_
_entity.id
_entity.type
_entity.pdbx_description
1 polymer ?
#
loop_
_entity_poly.entity_id
_entity_poly.type
_entity_poly.pdbx_seq_one_letter_code
_entity_poly.pdbx_strand_id
1 'polypeptide(L)'
;MGILGDAFRGAKSAGAGFAAKQFIRSYLAKYGELLDLDINSSSRNILFHFLPKGEKDNVLIKILGYEVTTQRAKTFVTIQRMEASREWISLLAQDFVVGRKIEVPEQYAAAIKMVL
;
A
#
# COMPACT_ATOMS: atom_id res chain seq x y z
N MET A 1 4.00 35.50 -2.25
CA MET A 1 3.50 34.57 -1.21
C MET A 1 3.59 33.15 -1.75
N GLY A 2 4.18 32.20 -1.03
CA GLY A 2 4.01 30.77 -1.37
C GLY A 2 5.04 29.79 -0.83
N ILE A 3 6.32 30.20 -0.72
CA ILE A 3 7.43 29.24 -0.50
C ILE A 3 7.32 28.47 0.83
N LEU A 4 6.81 29.09 1.91
CA LEU A 4 6.56 28.39 3.18
C LEU A 4 5.37 27.40 3.11
N GLY A 5 4.33 27.71 2.33
CA GLY A 5 3.14 26.87 2.21
C GLY A 5 3.41 25.58 1.43
N ASP A 6 4.19 25.69 0.36
CA ASP A 6 4.55 24.55 -0.49
C ASP A 6 5.58 23.64 0.19
N ALA A 7 6.55 24.21 0.92
CA ALA A 7 7.48 23.45 1.75
C ALA A 7 6.77 22.69 2.88
N PHE A 8 5.79 23.31 3.53
CA PHE A 8 5.00 22.67 4.59
C PHE A 8 4.12 21.53 4.05
N ARG A 9 3.51 21.71 2.87
CA ARG A 9 2.77 20.62 2.19
C ARG A 9 3.69 19.47 1.78
N GLY A 10 4.88 19.77 1.25
CA GLY A 10 5.88 18.77 0.88
C GLY A 10 6.40 17.96 2.07
N ALA A 11 6.63 18.61 3.22
CA ALA A 11 7.04 17.92 4.43
C ALA A 11 5.92 17.00 4.98
N LYS A 12 4.66 17.48 4.96
CA LYS A 12 3.51 16.70 5.43
C LYS A 12 3.23 15.48 4.53
N SER A 13 3.36 15.62 3.21
CA SER A 13 3.22 14.49 2.27
C SER A 13 4.37 13.49 2.38
N ALA A 14 5.61 13.96 2.59
CA ALA A 14 6.75 13.07 2.84
C ALA A 14 6.57 12.26 4.14
N GLY A 15 6.12 12.90 5.23
CA GLY A 15 5.85 12.24 6.50
C GLY A 15 4.71 11.22 6.42
N ALA A 16 3.63 11.54 5.71
CA ALA A 16 2.56 10.58 5.48
C ALA A 16 3.03 9.38 4.64
N GLY A 17 3.83 9.63 3.59
CA GLY A 17 4.42 8.60 2.74
C GLY A 17 5.25 7.60 3.54
N PHE A 18 6.06 8.09 4.47
CA PHE A 18 6.82 7.25 5.40
C PHE A 18 5.91 6.36 6.26
N ALA A 19 4.85 6.92 6.85
CA ALA A 19 3.93 6.17 7.70
C ALA A 19 3.14 5.10 6.91
N ALA A 20 2.74 5.38 5.67
CA ALA A 20 2.10 4.39 4.79
C ALA A 20 3.06 3.23 4.45
N LYS A 21 4.33 3.54 4.15
CA LYS A 21 5.36 2.50 3.94
C LYS A 21 5.57 1.65 5.18
N GLN A 22 5.56 2.25 6.37
CA GLN A 22 5.72 1.54 7.63
C GLN A 22 4.54 0.62 7.93
N PHE A 23 3.31 1.05 7.62
CA PHE A 23 2.13 0.18 7.71
C PHE A 23 2.25 -1.04 6.78
N ILE A 24 2.61 -0.83 5.51
CA ILE A 24 2.74 -1.93 4.55
C ILE A 24 3.83 -2.91 5.02
N ARG A 25 4.97 -2.38 5.49
CA ARG A 25 6.05 -3.20 6.06
C ARG A 25 5.58 -4.00 7.27
N SER A 26 4.88 -3.39 8.23
CA SER A 26 4.40 -4.09 9.42
C SER A 26 3.32 -5.13 9.10
N TYR A 27 2.44 -4.84 8.14
CA TYR A 27 1.39 -5.75 7.69
C TYR A 27 1.97 -7.01 7.01
N LEU A 28 3.03 -6.83 6.21
CA LEU A 28 3.68 -7.91 5.47
C LEU A 28 4.74 -8.68 6.27
N ALA A 29 5.29 -8.10 7.34
CA ALA A 29 6.39 -8.67 8.12
C ALA A 29 6.14 -10.09 8.64
N LYS A 30 4.87 -10.46 8.90
CA LYS A 30 4.51 -11.83 9.32
C LYS A 30 4.65 -12.87 8.20
N TYR A 31 4.63 -12.45 6.95
CA TYR A 31 4.64 -13.33 5.77
C TYR A 31 6.02 -13.40 5.10
N GLY A 32 6.95 -12.52 5.46
CA GLY A 32 8.23 -12.38 4.77
C GLY A 32 8.80 -10.97 4.88
N GLU A 33 9.72 -10.64 3.98
CA GLU A 33 10.46 -9.38 3.98
C GLU A 33 10.07 -8.50 2.80
N LEU A 34 9.73 -7.24 3.08
CA LEU A 34 9.53 -6.21 2.06
C LEU A 34 10.89 -5.61 1.67
N LEU A 35 11.34 -5.90 0.45
CA LEU A 35 12.65 -5.50 -0.05
C LEU A 35 12.63 -4.05 -0.55
N ASP A 36 11.63 -3.71 -1.36
CA ASP A 36 11.38 -2.34 -1.81
C ASP A 36 9.87 -2.05 -1.87
N LEU A 37 9.54 -0.76 -1.98
CA LEU A 37 8.16 -0.28 -2.06
C LEU A 37 8.13 1.09 -2.73
N ASP A 38 7.45 1.12 -3.88
CA ASP A 38 7.10 2.33 -4.62
C ASP A 38 5.59 2.54 -4.60
N ILE A 39 5.18 3.76 -4.28
CA ILE A 39 3.77 4.17 -4.19
C ILE A 39 3.61 5.37 -5.09
N ASN A 40 2.85 5.20 -6.16
CA ASN A 40 2.50 6.26 -7.07
C ASN A 40 1.03 6.63 -6.88
N SER A 41 0.79 7.62 -6.03
CA SER A 41 -0.55 8.07 -5.65
C SER A 41 -1.34 8.69 -6.81
N SER A 42 -0.65 9.37 -7.75
CA SER A 42 -1.32 10.02 -8.88
C SER A 42 -1.90 9.02 -9.86
N SER A 43 -1.22 7.89 -10.08
CA SER A 43 -1.71 6.76 -10.89
C SER A 43 -2.41 5.67 -10.08
N ARG A 44 -2.47 5.82 -8.74
CA ARG A 44 -3.00 4.82 -7.79
C ARG A 44 -2.38 3.43 -7.96
N ASN A 45 -1.07 3.41 -8.20
CA ASN A 45 -0.31 2.19 -8.38
C ASN A 45 0.65 1.98 -7.20
N ILE A 46 0.82 0.72 -6.81
CA ILE A 46 1.81 0.32 -5.82
C ILE A 46 2.63 -0.81 -6.41
N LEU A 47 3.95 -0.69 -6.34
CA LEU A 47 4.90 -1.70 -6.80
C LEU A 47 5.80 -2.08 -5.64
N PHE A 48 6.01 -3.38 -5.42
CA PHE A 48 6.95 -3.82 -4.40
C PHE A 48 7.53 -5.20 -4.70
N HIS A 49 8.78 -5.39 -4.30
CA HIS A 49 9.42 -6.70 -4.21
C HIS A 49 9.31 -7.23 -2.79
N PHE A 50 8.85 -8.47 -2.69
CA PHE A 50 8.62 -9.16 -1.43
C PHE A 50 9.32 -10.50 -1.44
N LEU A 51 10.07 -10.82 -0.40
CA LEU A 51 10.67 -12.14 -0.19
C LEU A 51 9.79 -12.94 0.79
N PRO A 52 8.98 -13.91 0.32
CA PRO A 52 8.13 -14.69 1.21
C PRO A 52 8.97 -15.56 2.16
N LYS A 53 8.46 -15.74 3.38
CA LYS A 53 9.12 -16.58 4.39
C LYS A 53 9.19 -18.03 3.91
N GLY A 54 10.41 -18.59 3.89
CA GLY A 54 10.66 -19.97 3.45
C GLY A 54 10.94 -20.11 1.96
N GLU A 55 10.82 -19.03 1.18
CA GLU A 55 11.14 -19.01 -0.24
C GLU A 55 12.56 -18.48 -0.47
N LYS A 56 13.17 -18.88 -1.61
CA LYS A 56 14.51 -18.42 -2.01
C LYS A 56 14.46 -17.15 -2.85
N ASP A 57 13.47 -17.04 -3.73
CA ASP A 57 13.35 -15.89 -4.63
C ASP A 57 12.24 -14.97 -4.19
N ASN A 58 12.45 -13.68 -4.43
CA ASN A 58 11.42 -12.67 -4.24
C ASN A 58 10.32 -12.77 -5.30
N VAL A 59 9.23 -12.06 -5.04
CA VAL A 59 8.11 -11.86 -5.94
C VAL A 59 7.89 -10.38 -6.13
N LEU A 60 7.67 -9.98 -7.37
CA LEU A 60 7.23 -8.63 -7.71
C LEU A 60 5.71 -8.60 -7.63
N ILE A 61 5.16 -7.65 -6.91
CA ILE A 61 3.72 -7.40 -6.82
C ILE A 61 3.40 -6.01 -7.33
N LYS A 62 2.37 -5.94 -8.19
CA LYS A 62 1.81 -4.72 -8.78
C LYS A 62 0.36 -4.61 -8.36
N ILE A 63 0.03 -3.55 -7.63
CA ILE A 63 -1.35 -3.12 -7.39
C ILE A 63 -1.66 -2.06 -8.43
N LEU A 64 -2.65 -2.33 -9.27
CA LEU A 64 -3.09 -1.47 -10.36
C LEU A 64 -4.47 -0.91 -9.99
N GLY A 65 -4.47 0.27 -9.39
CA GLY A 65 -5.68 0.88 -8.85
C GLY A 65 -6.03 0.36 -7.47
N TYR A 66 -6.30 1.31 -6.58
CA TYR A 66 -6.89 1.08 -5.28
C TYR A 66 -7.88 2.21 -4.96
N GLU A 67 -8.71 1.98 -3.95
CA GLU A 67 -9.65 2.97 -3.42
C GLU A 67 -9.56 3.01 -1.90
N VAL A 68 -9.49 4.22 -1.35
CA VAL A 68 -9.57 4.46 0.10
C VAL A 68 -10.95 4.99 0.43
N THR A 69 -11.70 4.29 1.28
CA THR A 69 -13.02 4.73 1.73
C THR A 69 -13.09 4.84 3.24
N THR A 70 -13.92 5.76 3.75
CA THR A 70 -14.20 5.87 5.19
C THR A 70 -15.67 5.53 5.44
N GLN A 71 -15.93 4.57 6.34
CA GLN A 71 -17.28 4.18 6.72
C GLN A 71 -17.36 4.03 8.24
N ARG A 72 -18.30 4.74 8.90
CA ARG A 72 -18.48 4.67 10.36
C ARG A 72 -17.17 4.87 11.15
N ALA A 73 -16.42 5.91 10.81
CA ALA A 73 -15.09 6.24 11.36
C ALA A 73 -13.94 5.25 11.05
N LYS A 74 -14.21 4.11 10.40
CA LYS A 74 -13.19 3.16 9.95
C LYS A 74 -12.70 3.47 8.54
N THR A 75 -11.44 3.18 8.28
CA THR A 75 -10.79 3.39 6.98
C THR A 75 -10.57 2.05 6.30
N PHE A 76 -10.92 1.95 5.02
CA PHE A 76 -10.79 0.73 4.23
C PHE A 76 -10.01 1.02 2.96
N VAL A 77 -9.17 0.05 2.56
CA VAL A 77 -8.52 0.02 1.26
C VAL A 77 -9.13 -1.12 0.45
N THR A 78 -9.54 -0.84 -0.78
CA THR A 78 -10.01 -1.84 -1.74
C THR A 78 -9.04 -1.87 -2.93
N ILE A 79 -8.54 -3.04 -3.27
CA ILE A 79 -7.66 -3.23 -4.43
C ILE A 79 -8.51 -3.54 -5.66
N GLN A 80 -8.28 -2.83 -6.77
CA GLN A 80 -9.04 -3.02 -8.01
C GLN A 80 -8.44 -4.11 -8.89
N ARG A 81 -7.10 -4.16 -8.97
CA ARG A 81 -6.37 -5.20 -9.70
C ARG A 81 -5.01 -5.43 -9.04
N MET A 82 -4.59 -6.69 -9.04
CA MET A 82 -3.30 -7.11 -8.52
C MET A 82 -2.66 -8.10 -9.48
N GLU A 83 -1.37 -7.92 -9.76
CA GLU A 83 -0.55 -8.82 -10.56
C GLU A 83 0.71 -9.17 -9.78
N ALA A 84 1.20 -10.39 -9.96
CA ALA A 84 2.44 -10.85 -9.36
C ALA A 84 3.31 -11.56 -10.39
N SER A 85 4.64 -11.56 -10.20
CA SER A 85 5.57 -12.28 -11.06
C SER A 85 5.37 -13.80 -11.05
N ARG A 86 4.74 -14.34 -10.00
CA ARG A 86 4.33 -15.75 -9.92
C ARG A 86 2.82 -15.85 -10.17
N GLU A 87 2.43 -16.62 -11.17
CA GLU A 87 1.04 -16.73 -11.64
C GLU A 87 0.06 -17.13 -10.53
N TRP A 88 0.39 -18.15 -9.73
CA TRP A 88 -0.48 -18.62 -8.66
C TRP A 88 -0.80 -17.53 -7.61
N ILE A 89 0.10 -16.57 -7.39
CA ILE A 89 -0.13 -15.44 -6.48
C ILE A 89 -1.15 -14.49 -7.10
N SER A 90 -1.07 -14.25 -8.42
CA SER A 90 -2.04 -13.42 -9.13
C SER A 90 -3.45 -14.03 -9.06
N LEU A 91 -3.57 -15.34 -9.27
CA LEU A 91 -4.84 -16.07 -9.16
C LEU A 91 -5.40 -15.99 -7.73
N LEU A 92 -4.57 -16.24 -6.71
CA LEU A 92 -4.99 -16.15 -5.31
C LEU A 92 -5.43 -14.72 -4.94
N ALA A 93 -4.69 -13.70 -5.41
CA ALA A 93 -5.07 -12.32 -5.18
C ALA A 93 -6.42 -11.98 -5.81
N GLN A 94 -6.70 -12.51 -7.01
CA GLN A 94 -8.00 -12.32 -7.66
C GLN A 94 -9.16 -12.89 -6.85
N ASP A 95 -8.97 -14.05 -6.22
CA ASP A 95 -10.02 -14.74 -5.45
C ASP A 95 -10.22 -14.15 -4.03
N PHE A 96 -9.14 -13.69 -3.41
CA PHE A 96 -9.13 -13.38 -1.97
C PHE A 96 -8.84 -11.93 -1.62
N VAL A 97 -8.33 -11.11 -2.55
CA VAL A 97 -7.86 -9.75 -2.26
C VAL A 97 -8.61 -8.71 -3.10
N VAL A 98 -8.69 -8.93 -4.41
CA VAL A 98 -9.32 -7.99 -5.35
C VAL A 98 -10.80 -7.78 -4.99
N GLY A 99 -11.22 -6.52 -4.96
CA GLY A 99 -12.59 -6.13 -4.64
C GLY A 99 -12.97 -6.23 -3.15
N ARG A 100 -12.11 -6.76 -2.29
CA ARG A 100 -12.39 -6.86 -0.85
C ARG A 100 -11.96 -5.59 -0.11
N LYS A 101 -12.74 -5.21 0.91
CA LYS A 101 -12.40 -4.11 1.82
C LYS A 101 -11.43 -4.61 2.88
N ILE A 102 -10.23 -4.07 2.87
CA ILE A 102 -9.20 -4.32 3.89
C ILE A 102 -9.29 -3.18 4.90
N GLU A 103 -9.64 -3.49 6.15
CA GLU A 103 -9.67 -2.49 7.22
C GLU A 103 -8.24 -2.05 7.57
N VAL A 104 -8.01 -0.74 7.51
CA VAL A 104 -6.75 -0.13 7.93
C VAL A 104 -6.82 0.12 9.44
N PRO A 105 -5.86 -0.40 10.23
CA PRO A 105 -5.79 -0.10 11.65
C PRO A 105 -5.78 1.42 11.90
N GLU A 106 -6.52 1.88 12.91
CA GLU A 106 -6.79 3.30 13.15
C GLU A 106 -5.51 4.15 13.24
N GLN A 107 -4.46 3.61 13.87
CA GLN A 107 -3.14 4.25 13.98
C GLN A 107 -2.47 4.60 12.63
N TYR A 108 -2.89 3.97 11.53
CA TYR A 108 -2.38 4.21 10.18
C TYR A 108 -3.39 4.90 9.26
N ALA A 109 -4.65 5.07 9.69
CA ALA A 109 -5.74 5.59 8.87
C ALA A 109 -5.44 6.99 8.31
N ALA A 110 -4.91 7.89 9.13
CA ALA A 110 -4.60 9.26 8.72
C ALA A 110 -3.48 9.31 7.67
N ALA A 111 -2.44 8.49 7.84
CA ALA A 111 -1.34 8.38 6.88
C ALA A 111 -1.82 7.81 5.55
N ILE A 112 -2.61 6.73 5.60
CA ILE A 112 -3.16 6.09 4.40
C ILE A 112 -4.03 7.05 3.61
N LYS A 113 -4.96 7.79 4.24
CA LYS A 113 -5.80 8.79 3.54
C LYS A 113 -5.02 9.93 2.89
N MET A 114 -3.82 10.22 3.39
CA MET A 114 -3.02 11.34 2.90
C MET A 114 -2.12 10.92 1.73
N VAL A 115 -1.76 9.64 1.65
CA VAL A 115 -0.84 9.10 0.64
C VAL A 115 -1.58 8.35 -0.45
N LEU A 116 -2.62 7.60 -0.11
CA LEU A 116 -3.39 6.76 -1.02
C LEU A 116 -4.69 7.48 -1.42
#